data_AF-A0A1X7GAJ8-F1
#
_entry.id   AF-A0A1X7GAJ8-F1
#
_cell.length_a   1.000
_cell.length_b   1.000
_cell.length_c   1.000
_cell.angle_alpha   90.00
_cell.angle_beta   90.00
_cell.angle_gamma   90.00
#
_symmetry.space_group_name_H-M   'P 1'
#
loop_
_entity.id
_entity.type
_entity.pdbx_description
1 polymer ?
#
loop_
_entity_poly.entity_id
_entity_poly.type
_entity_poly.pdbx_seq_one_letter_code
_entity_poly.pdbx_strand_id
1 'polypeptide(L)'
;MSLTGNNVAVLSIGMSCQTSHQIREHASLLREVTGDPSLKVKALPFDWLISQPTSTLSILQSVKRFPDLDELAMRQGKPYWPRHNVYFWHAFKNDEQQFDIPGTYNMVRETMLMRWERFSNAVIGRRLILVMSNTQNDLDGHCRAAGTMSSIFQMSKLNSIAREIRQILAPSAEIVVVSRRDRMLADEEPRGIKLFYHQPDSSRWEGDNAQWAETLTAACSPALAIPTKTEHLFPVALNNERSDLEASGAVPVPA
;
A
#
# COMPACT_ATOMS: atom_id res chain seq x y z
N MET A 1 8.27 4.57 2.37
CA MET A 1 8.81 3.34 2.94
C MET A 1 7.87 2.81 4.00
N SER A 2 7.90 1.51 4.19
CA SER A 2 7.17 0.78 5.23
C SER A 2 8.16 0.17 6.23
N LEU A 3 7.65 -0.40 7.33
CA LEU A 3 8.45 -1.13 8.33
C LEU A 3 7.96 -2.57 8.46
N THR A 4 8.90 -3.51 8.43
CA THR A 4 8.62 -4.94 8.59
C THR A 4 9.54 -5.53 9.65
N GLY A 5 8.98 -6.24 10.62
CA GLY A 5 9.72 -6.94 11.67
C GLY A 5 9.33 -8.41 11.74
N ASN A 6 9.60 -9.04 12.88
CA ASN A 6 9.26 -10.42 13.14
C ASN A 6 7.80 -10.57 13.55
N ASN A 7 7.26 -9.61 14.30
CA ASN A 7 5.91 -9.70 14.89
C ASN A 7 4.95 -8.70 14.26
N VAL A 8 5.45 -7.56 13.80
CA VAL A 8 4.64 -6.44 13.30
C VAL A 8 5.08 -6.00 11.91
N ALA A 9 4.11 -5.57 11.11
CA ALA A 9 4.36 -4.85 9.87
C ALA A 9 3.51 -3.57 9.85
N VAL A 10 4.17 -2.41 9.67
CA VAL A 10 3.53 -1.09 9.54
C VAL A 10 3.72 -0.63 8.10
N LEU A 11 2.65 -0.70 7.32
CA LEU A 11 2.71 -0.55 5.87
C LEU A 11 1.99 0.72 5.42
N SER A 12 2.64 1.49 4.56
CA SER A 12 1.97 2.57 3.84
C SER A 12 1.08 1.98 2.75
N ILE A 13 -0.16 2.46 2.66
CA ILE A 13 -1.05 2.14 1.55
C ILE A 13 -1.73 3.41 1.00
N GLY A 14 -1.55 3.65 -0.29
CA GLY A 14 -2.28 4.64 -1.07
C GLY A 14 -1.94 6.13 -0.84
N MET A 15 -2.62 6.95 -1.65
CA MET A 15 -2.82 8.40 -1.69
C MET A 15 -1.62 9.31 -1.81
N SER A 16 -0.60 9.12 -0.98
CA SER A 16 0.51 10.06 -0.92
C SER A 16 1.79 9.40 -0.47
N CYS A 17 2.92 9.91 -0.97
CA CYS A 17 4.24 9.50 -0.49
C CYS A 17 4.49 9.94 0.95
N GLN A 18 3.69 10.89 1.47
CA GLN A 18 3.79 11.42 2.83
C GLN A 18 3.67 10.32 3.89
N THR A 19 2.70 9.41 3.80
CA THR A 19 2.56 8.32 4.78
C THR A 19 3.82 7.48 4.85
N SER A 20 4.36 7.15 3.69
CA SER A 20 5.54 6.31 3.57
C SER A 20 6.82 7.05 4.00
N HIS A 21 6.86 8.37 3.86
CA HIS A 21 7.91 9.21 4.45
C HIS A 21 7.80 9.20 5.97
N GLN A 22 6.61 9.45 6.52
CA GLN A 22 6.38 9.57 7.95
C GLN A 22 6.63 8.27 8.71
N ILE A 23 6.26 7.12 8.13
CA ILE A 23 6.63 5.80 8.69
C ILE A 23 8.16 5.63 8.76
N ARG A 24 8.91 6.11 7.75
CA ARG A 24 10.37 6.02 7.73
C ARG A 24 11.00 6.89 8.81
N GLU A 25 10.60 8.16 8.89
CA GLU A 25 11.16 9.13 9.84
C GLU A 25 10.88 8.70 11.29
N HIS A 26 9.74 8.06 11.54
CA HIS A 26 9.34 7.57 12.86
C HIS A 26 9.71 6.10 13.14
N ALA A 27 10.69 5.53 12.42
CA ALA A 27 11.05 4.11 12.60
C ALA A 27 11.50 3.75 14.03
N SER A 28 12.22 4.64 14.71
CA SER A 28 12.64 4.41 16.10
C SER A 28 11.45 4.41 17.06
N LEU A 29 10.54 5.40 16.93
CA LEU A 29 9.30 5.45 17.67
C LEU A 29 8.46 4.19 17.44
N LEU A 30 8.31 3.78 16.17
CA LEU A 30 7.51 2.61 15.82
C LEU A 30 8.04 1.32 16.45
N ARG A 31 9.36 1.11 16.53
CA ARG A 31 9.95 -0.03 17.27
C ARG A 31 9.54 -0.06 18.73
N GLU A 32 9.60 1.11 19.38
CA GLU A 32 9.24 1.27 20.78
C GLU A 32 7.75 1.00 21.01
N VAL A 33 6.88 1.74 20.31
CA VAL A 33 5.44 1.67 20.55
C VAL A 33 4.84 0.34 20.13
N THR A 34 5.39 -0.37 19.14
CA THR A 34 4.91 -1.71 18.77
C THR A 34 5.52 -2.82 19.63
N GLY A 35 6.56 -2.53 20.41
CA GLY A 35 7.34 -3.54 21.12
C GLY A 35 8.10 -4.51 20.19
N ASP A 36 8.40 -4.09 18.95
CA ASP A 36 9.11 -4.92 17.96
C ASP A 36 10.42 -4.24 17.54
N PRO A 37 11.55 -4.52 18.23
CA PRO A 37 12.84 -3.92 17.90
C PRO A 37 13.39 -4.39 16.54
N SER A 38 12.83 -5.45 15.95
CA SER A 38 13.27 -6.00 14.67
C SER A 38 12.72 -5.24 13.45
N LEU A 39 11.81 -4.28 13.64
CA LEU A 39 11.28 -3.46 12.55
C LEU A 39 12.40 -2.79 11.75
N LYS A 40 12.47 -3.11 10.45
CA LYS A 40 13.42 -2.53 9.50
C LYS A 40 12.66 -1.83 8.38
N VAL A 41 13.20 -0.68 7.98
CA VAL A 41 12.68 0.09 6.83
C VAL A 41 12.81 -0.78 5.59
N LYS A 42 11.70 -0.96 4.86
CA LYS A 42 11.65 -1.68 3.60
C LYS A 42 10.88 -0.86 2.57
N ALA A 43 11.35 -0.90 1.33
CA ALA A 43 10.57 -0.44 0.19
C ALA A 43 9.57 -1.54 -0.18
N LEU A 44 8.29 -1.18 -0.16
CA LEU A 44 7.12 -1.97 -0.52
C LEU A 44 6.40 -1.32 -1.71
N PRO A 45 5.48 -2.03 -2.40
CA PRO A 45 5.01 -1.61 -3.71
C PRO A 45 4.20 -0.31 -3.66
N PHE A 46 3.58 0.02 -2.54
CA PHE A 46 2.75 1.22 -2.39
C PHE A 46 3.50 2.46 -1.88
N ASP A 47 4.76 2.34 -1.44
CA ASP A 47 5.49 3.41 -0.74
C ASP A 47 5.80 4.67 -1.55
N TRP A 48 5.54 4.64 -2.86
CA TRP A 48 5.90 5.70 -3.81
C TRP A 48 4.88 5.83 -4.94
N LEU A 49 3.69 5.28 -4.73
CA LEU A 49 2.58 5.38 -5.67
C LEU A 49 1.65 6.49 -5.21
N ILE A 50 1.15 7.27 -6.17
CA ILE A 50 0.02 8.16 -5.94
C ILE A 50 -1.21 7.43 -6.49
N SER A 51 -2.12 7.06 -5.60
CA SER A 51 -3.28 6.23 -5.93
C SER A 51 -4.42 6.49 -4.96
N GLN A 52 -5.68 6.28 -5.35
CA GLN A 52 -6.77 6.35 -4.37
C GLN A 52 -6.80 5.07 -3.50
N PRO A 53 -7.48 5.07 -2.34
CA PRO A 53 -7.68 3.84 -1.57
C PRO A 53 -8.36 2.73 -2.40
N THR A 54 -9.29 3.10 -3.29
CA THR A 54 -9.93 2.20 -4.26
C THR A 54 -8.94 1.61 -5.27
N SER A 55 -7.97 2.40 -5.73
CA SER A 55 -6.89 1.94 -6.60
C SER A 55 -6.02 0.88 -5.92
N THR A 56 -5.65 1.11 -4.65
CA THR A 56 -4.91 0.13 -3.85
C THR A 56 -5.67 -1.19 -3.75
N LEU A 57 -6.95 -1.12 -3.40
CA LEU A 57 -7.81 -2.31 -3.33
C LEU A 57 -7.87 -3.03 -4.69
N SER A 58 -8.05 -2.29 -5.77
CA SER A 58 -8.09 -2.84 -7.13
C SER A 58 -6.80 -3.59 -7.49
N ILE A 59 -5.62 -3.09 -7.10
CA ILE A 59 -4.36 -3.80 -7.31
C ILE A 59 -4.26 -5.05 -6.42
N LEU A 60 -4.70 -4.97 -5.15
CA LEU A 60 -4.68 -6.11 -4.24
C LEU A 60 -5.55 -7.27 -4.75
N GLN A 61 -6.70 -6.96 -5.36
CA GLN A 61 -7.60 -7.94 -5.98
C GLN A 61 -7.09 -8.46 -7.34
N SER A 62 -6.14 -7.77 -7.95
CA SER A 62 -5.60 -8.15 -9.26
C SER A 62 -4.64 -9.34 -9.14
N VAL A 63 -4.72 -10.27 -10.10
CA VAL A 63 -3.69 -11.30 -10.32
C VAL A 63 -2.37 -10.69 -10.79
N LYS A 64 -2.44 -9.55 -11.47
CA LYS A 64 -1.29 -8.87 -12.04
C LYS A 64 -0.80 -7.77 -11.11
N ARG A 65 0.45 -7.88 -10.66
CA ARG A 65 1.06 -6.98 -9.67
C ARG A 65 1.78 -5.77 -10.28
N PHE A 66 2.05 -5.78 -11.58
CA PHE A 66 2.70 -4.69 -12.30
C PHE A 66 2.22 -4.68 -13.77
N PRO A 67 2.01 -3.52 -14.42
CA PRO A 67 1.52 -3.45 -15.80
C PRO A 67 2.49 -4.05 -16.81
N ASP A 68 1.96 -4.49 -17.96
CA ASP A 68 2.78 -4.67 -19.17
C ASP A 68 3.15 -3.28 -19.74
N LEU A 69 4.16 -3.24 -20.61
CA LEU A 69 4.66 -1.97 -21.16
C LEU A 69 3.57 -1.18 -21.91
N ASP A 70 2.69 -1.88 -22.62
CA ASP A 70 1.56 -1.31 -23.37
C ASP A 70 0.36 -0.89 -22.49
N GLU A 71 0.30 -1.35 -21.25
CA GLU A 71 -0.68 -0.90 -20.26
C GLU A 71 -0.26 0.40 -19.55
N LEU A 72 0.98 0.86 -19.77
CA LEU A 72 1.48 2.12 -19.22
C LEU A 72 1.21 3.27 -20.19
N ALA A 73 0.72 4.37 -19.65
CA ALA A 73 0.49 5.60 -20.39
C ALA A 73 1.21 6.79 -19.75
N MET A 74 1.54 7.79 -20.56
CA MET A 74 1.86 9.11 -20.04
C MET A 74 0.57 9.89 -19.87
N ARG A 75 0.28 10.33 -18.65
CA ARG A 75 -0.86 11.20 -18.34
C ARG A 75 -0.35 12.40 -17.57
N GLN A 76 -0.54 13.58 -18.14
CA GLN A 76 -0.16 14.85 -17.50
C GLN A 76 1.33 14.90 -17.17
N GLY A 77 2.14 14.39 -18.10
CA GLY A 77 3.60 14.32 -17.97
C GLY A 77 4.09 13.30 -16.93
N LYS A 78 3.23 12.40 -16.44
CA LYS A 78 3.59 11.35 -15.47
C LYS A 78 3.24 9.95 -15.98
N PRO A 79 4.05 8.92 -15.70
CA PRO A 79 3.70 7.53 -15.95
C PRO A 79 2.47 7.12 -15.12
N TYR A 80 1.54 6.43 -15.76
CA TYR A 80 0.22 6.12 -15.24
C TYR A 80 -0.21 4.73 -15.68
N TRP A 81 -0.81 3.97 -14.77
CA TRP A 81 -1.46 2.68 -15.05
C TRP A 81 -2.99 2.88 -15.05
N PRO A 82 -3.63 2.98 -16.22
CA PRO A 82 -5.06 3.29 -16.33
C PRO A 82 -5.96 2.29 -15.63
N ARG A 83 -5.65 0.99 -15.74
CA ARG A 83 -6.45 -0.10 -15.20
C ARG A 83 -6.78 0.06 -13.72
N HIS A 84 -5.83 0.56 -12.94
CA HIS A 84 -5.97 0.71 -11.49
C HIS A 84 -5.97 2.17 -11.03
N ASN A 85 -5.93 3.13 -11.95
CA ASN A 85 -5.84 4.57 -11.63
C ASN A 85 -4.65 4.89 -10.69
N VAL A 86 -3.44 4.49 -11.09
CA VAL A 86 -2.22 4.61 -10.28
C VAL A 86 -1.16 5.39 -11.04
N TYR A 87 -0.51 6.33 -10.38
CA TYR A 87 0.59 7.08 -10.98
C TYR A 87 1.95 6.71 -10.34
N PHE A 88 3.00 6.66 -11.16
CA PHE A 88 4.36 6.37 -10.73
C PHE A 88 5.23 7.64 -10.74
N TRP A 89 5.00 8.53 -9.78
CA TRP A 89 5.57 9.87 -9.76
C TRP A 89 7.09 9.92 -9.64
N HIS A 90 7.66 8.86 -9.07
CA HIS A 90 9.08 8.72 -8.78
C HIS A 90 9.74 7.55 -9.53
N ALA A 91 9.02 6.88 -10.42
CA ALA A 91 9.56 5.80 -11.23
C ALA A 91 9.64 6.21 -12.70
N PHE A 92 10.29 5.35 -13.48
CA PHE A 92 10.54 5.55 -14.91
C PHE A 92 11.32 6.81 -15.27
N LYS A 93 12.18 7.29 -14.37
CA LYS A 93 13.08 8.40 -14.67
C LYS A 93 14.43 7.88 -15.15
N ASN A 94 14.95 8.47 -16.22
CA ASN A 94 16.33 8.27 -16.64
C ASN A 94 17.30 9.06 -15.75
N ASP A 95 18.60 8.98 -16.05
CA ASP A 95 19.65 9.66 -15.27
C ASP A 95 19.50 11.19 -15.28
N GLU A 96 18.90 11.74 -16.35
CA GLU A 96 18.58 13.17 -16.49
C GLU A 96 17.28 13.58 -15.77
N GLN A 97 16.69 12.69 -14.98
CA GLN A 97 15.43 12.91 -14.25
C GLN A 97 14.19 13.12 -15.14
N GLN A 98 14.27 12.78 -16.43
CA GLN A 98 13.16 12.81 -17.37
C GLN A 98 12.43 11.47 -17.40
N PHE A 99 11.12 11.48 -17.64
CA PHE A 99 10.36 10.25 -17.76
C PHE A 99 10.62 9.55 -19.09
N ASP A 100 11.08 8.30 -19.02
CA ASP A 100 11.33 7.42 -20.16
C ASP A 100 10.82 6.02 -19.81
N ILE A 101 9.54 5.76 -20.10
CA ILE A 101 8.91 4.47 -19.80
C ILE A 101 9.64 3.33 -20.53
N PRO A 102 9.83 3.36 -21.87
CA PRO A 102 10.47 2.26 -22.59
C PRO A 102 11.90 1.97 -22.10
N GLY A 103 12.74 2.99 -21.91
CA GLY A 103 14.15 2.81 -21.55
C GLY A 103 14.37 2.31 -20.13
N THR A 104 13.41 2.55 -19.22
CA THR A 104 13.53 2.17 -17.80
C THR A 104 12.61 1.04 -17.36
N TYR A 105 11.72 0.56 -18.25
CA TYR A 105 10.65 -0.37 -17.91
C TYR A 105 11.12 -1.63 -17.19
N ASN A 106 12.13 -2.32 -17.72
CA ASN A 106 12.59 -3.59 -17.15
C ASN A 106 13.11 -3.42 -15.71
N MET A 107 13.93 -2.40 -15.47
CA MET A 107 14.44 -2.07 -14.14
C MET A 107 13.31 -1.73 -13.16
N VAL A 108 12.34 -0.92 -13.58
CA VAL A 108 11.20 -0.54 -12.72
C VAL A 108 10.33 -1.77 -12.43
N ARG A 109 10.07 -2.61 -13.44
CA ARG A 109 9.32 -3.86 -13.31
C ARG A 109 9.97 -4.79 -12.31
N GLU A 110 11.26 -5.10 -12.48
CA GLU A 110 12.01 -5.97 -11.56
C GLU A 110 11.98 -5.42 -10.13
N THR A 111 12.22 -4.12 -9.98
CA THR A 111 12.14 -3.45 -8.68
C THR A 111 10.77 -3.60 -8.04
N MET A 112 9.70 -3.41 -8.81
CA MET A 112 8.33 -3.50 -8.29
C MET A 112 7.93 -4.93 -7.97
N LEU A 113 8.30 -5.93 -8.78
CA LEU A 113 8.04 -7.34 -8.48
C LEU A 113 8.75 -7.80 -7.20
N MET A 114 10.01 -7.40 -7.01
CA MET A 114 10.75 -7.66 -5.78
C MET A 114 10.09 -6.97 -4.56
N ARG A 115 9.54 -5.75 -4.74
CA ARG A 115 8.75 -5.10 -3.67
C ARG A 115 7.47 -5.87 -3.35
N TRP A 116 6.80 -6.42 -4.35
CA TRP A 116 5.61 -7.27 -4.16
C TRP A 116 5.93 -8.56 -3.41
N GLU A 117 7.04 -9.22 -3.72
CA GLU A 117 7.50 -10.39 -2.96
C GLU A 117 7.73 -10.03 -1.48
N ARG A 118 8.38 -8.90 -1.20
CA ARG A 118 8.56 -8.39 0.16
C ARG A 118 7.24 -8.08 0.85
N PHE A 119 6.27 -7.53 0.12
CA PHE A 119 4.93 -7.27 0.65
C PHE A 119 4.22 -8.56 1.03
N SER A 120 4.20 -9.55 0.13
CA SER A 120 3.64 -10.89 0.40
C SER A 120 4.27 -11.51 1.64
N ASN A 121 5.59 -11.43 1.76
CA ASN A 121 6.29 -11.93 2.94
C ASN A 121 5.94 -11.15 4.21
N ALA A 122 5.73 -9.83 4.13
CA ALA A 122 5.43 -8.98 5.27
C ALA A 122 4.02 -9.20 5.83
N VAL A 123 3.05 -9.59 5.01
CA VAL A 123 1.65 -9.75 5.43
C VAL A 123 1.36 -11.11 6.10
N ILE A 124 2.28 -12.07 6.01
CA ILE A 124 2.07 -13.41 6.57
C ILE A 124 2.42 -13.43 8.07
N GLY A 125 1.52 -13.96 8.90
CA GLY A 125 1.80 -14.35 10.29
C GLY A 125 2.18 -13.21 11.26
N ARG A 126 1.88 -11.96 10.90
CA ARG A 126 2.23 -10.76 11.69
C ARG A 126 1.00 -9.94 12.02
N ARG A 127 1.10 -9.10 13.05
CA ARG A 127 0.18 -7.98 13.26
C ARG A 127 0.36 -6.97 12.13
N LEU A 128 -0.69 -6.72 11.35
CA LEU A 128 -0.64 -5.82 10.20
C LEU A 128 -1.30 -4.49 10.52
N ILE A 129 -0.55 -3.41 10.40
CA ILE A 129 -1.03 -2.04 10.55
C ILE A 129 -0.87 -1.35 9.21
N LEU A 130 -1.98 -1.03 8.57
CA LEU A 130 -2.02 -0.43 7.24
C LEU A 130 -2.43 1.03 7.38
N VAL A 131 -1.53 1.94 7.01
CA VAL A 131 -1.70 3.39 7.19
C VAL A 131 -1.96 4.05 5.84
N MET A 132 -2.99 4.88 5.76
CA MET A 132 -3.26 5.74 4.60
C MET A 132 -3.50 7.19 5.04
N SER A 133 -3.07 8.15 4.23
CA SER A 133 -3.28 9.57 4.50
C SER A 133 -3.67 10.38 3.27
N ASN A 134 -4.55 11.37 3.48
CA ASN A 134 -4.83 12.46 2.54
C ASN A 134 -4.42 13.85 3.09
N THR A 135 -3.50 13.91 4.05
CA THR A 135 -3.13 15.17 4.74
C THR A 135 -2.06 15.99 4.02
N GLN A 136 -1.35 15.42 3.03
CA GLN A 136 -0.33 16.11 2.22
C GLN A 136 -0.87 17.41 1.61
N ASN A 137 -0.29 18.57 1.91
CA ASN A 137 -0.88 19.86 1.55
C ASN A 137 -1.01 20.07 0.04
N ASP A 138 0.00 19.72 -0.76
CA ASP A 138 -0.03 19.86 -2.22
C ASP A 138 -0.80 18.75 -2.96
N LEU A 139 -1.45 17.82 -2.24
CA LEU A 139 -2.24 16.73 -2.81
C LEU A 139 -3.37 17.21 -3.73
N ASP A 140 -4.03 18.32 -3.40
CA ASP A 140 -5.08 18.88 -4.27
C ASP A 140 -4.53 19.24 -5.65
N GLY A 141 -3.28 19.71 -5.72
CA GLY A 141 -2.59 19.97 -6.98
C GLY A 141 -2.39 18.69 -7.78
N HIS A 142 -2.00 17.61 -7.11
CA HIS A 142 -1.79 16.30 -7.73
C HIS A 142 -3.11 15.68 -8.21
N CYS A 143 -4.18 15.79 -7.41
CA CYS A 143 -5.51 15.33 -7.76
C CYS A 143 -6.10 16.11 -8.93
N ARG A 144 -5.98 17.44 -8.94
CA ARG A 144 -6.40 18.30 -10.07
C ARG A 144 -5.63 17.98 -11.33
N ALA A 145 -4.30 17.84 -11.23
CA ALA A 145 -3.47 17.47 -12.37
C ALA A 145 -3.91 16.11 -12.93
N ALA A 146 -4.16 15.12 -12.08
CA ALA A 146 -4.60 13.79 -12.51
C ALA A 146 -6.00 13.78 -13.17
N GLY A 147 -6.95 14.53 -12.60
CA GLY A 147 -8.35 14.60 -13.05
C GLY A 147 -9.20 13.37 -12.72
N THR A 148 -8.60 12.28 -12.24
CA THR A 148 -9.30 11.04 -11.82
C THR A 148 -9.14 10.71 -10.34
N MET A 149 -8.54 11.61 -9.58
CA MET A 149 -8.34 11.44 -8.14
C MET A 149 -8.99 12.60 -7.39
N SER A 150 -9.44 12.28 -6.18
CA SER A 150 -9.97 13.21 -5.19
C SER A 150 -9.07 13.16 -3.96
N SER A 151 -8.77 14.33 -3.41
CA SER A 151 -8.13 14.48 -2.09
C SER A 151 -9.11 14.25 -0.94
N ILE A 152 -10.42 14.23 -1.23
CA ILE A 152 -11.48 14.00 -0.24
C ILE A 152 -11.69 12.50 -0.06
N PHE A 153 -11.53 12.04 1.17
CA PHE A 153 -11.98 10.73 1.61
C PHE A 153 -13.48 10.73 1.88
N GLN A 154 -14.10 9.57 1.72
CA GLN A 154 -15.51 9.34 2.03
C GLN A 154 -15.59 8.12 2.95
N MET A 155 -16.20 8.26 4.12
CA MET A 155 -16.13 7.25 5.17
C MET A 155 -16.77 5.93 4.75
N SER A 156 -17.92 5.94 4.08
CA SER A 156 -18.59 4.73 3.57
C SER A 156 -17.68 3.90 2.63
N LYS A 157 -16.93 4.58 1.76
CA LYS A 157 -15.95 3.95 0.87
C LYS A 157 -14.77 3.39 1.66
N LEU A 158 -14.25 4.13 2.63
CA LEU A 158 -13.17 3.65 3.49
C LEU A 158 -13.59 2.42 4.30
N ASN A 159 -14.79 2.42 4.88
CA ASN A 159 -15.38 1.27 5.58
C ASN A 159 -15.43 0.03 4.67
N SER A 160 -15.90 0.22 3.44
CA SER A 160 -15.96 -0.86 2.44
C SER A 160 -14.55 -1.39 2.14
N ILE A 161 -13.60 -0.50 1.84
CA ILE A 161 -12.21 -0.88 1.52
C ILE A 161 -11.53 -1.59 2.69
N ALA A 162 -11.73 -1.12 3.92
CA ALA A 162 -11.17 -1.74 5.12
C ALA A 162 -11.66 -3.19 5.29
N ARG A 163 -12.94 -3.44 5.00
CA ARG A 163 -13.50 -4.80 5.01
C ARG A 163 -12.86 -5.69 3.94
N GLU A 164 -12.78 -5.22 2.71
CA GLU A 164 -12.19 -5.99 1.60
C GLU A 164 -10.69 -6.28 1.82
N ILE A 165 -9.93 -5.29 2.29
CA ILE A 165 -8.51 -5.47 2.60
C ILE A 165 -8.30 -6.56 3.67
N ARG A 166 -9.17 -6.63 4.69
CA ARG A 166 -9.11 -7.69 5.71
C ARG A 166 -9.40 -9.07 5.13
N GLN A 167 -10.33 -9.17 4.19
CA GLN A 167 -10.63 -10.43 3.52
C GLN A 167 -9.43 -10.91 2.67
N ILE A 168 -8.70 -9.97 2.05
CA ILE A 168 -7.56 -10.29 1.18
C ILE A 168 -6.30 -10.60 1.99
N LEU A 169 -5.99 -9.81 3.02
CA LEU A 169 -4.70 -9.88 3.73
C LEU A 169 -4.78 -10.65 5.04
N ALA A 170 -5.62 -10.19 5.97
CA ALA A 170 -5.82 -10.83 7.27
C ALA A 170 -7.06 -10.25 7.96
N PRO A 171 -7.94 -11.07 8.57
CA PRO A 171 -9.08 -10.58 9.35
C PRO A 171 -8.70 -9.62 10.47
N SER A 172 -7.51 -9.79 11.05
CA SER A 172 -6.96 -8.95 12.12
C SER A 172 -6.25 -7.68 11.65
N ALA A 173 -6.19 -7.40 10.34
CA ALA A 173 -5.51 -6.22 9.83
C ALA A 173 -6.14 -4.93 10.41
N GLU A 174 -5.29 -4.05 10.91
CA GLU A 174 -5.66 -2.75 11.45
C GLU A 174 -5.54 -1.70 10.35
N ILE A 175 -6.62 -0.97 10.10
CA ILE A 175 -6.65 0.11 9.12
C ILE A 175 -6.59 1.44 9.85
N VAL A 176 -5.54 2.20 9.59
CA VAL A 176 -5.30 3.53 10.16
C VAL A 176 -5.48 4.55 9.05
N VAL A 177 -6.43 5.46 9.26
CA VAL A 177 -6.70 6.56 8.33
C VAL A 177 -6.31 7.86 9.00
N VAL A 178 -5.42 8.60 8.37
CA VAL A 178 -5.02 9.94 8.79
C VAL A 178 -5.63 10.93 7.81
N SER A 179 -6.41 11.88 8.30
CA SER A 179 -7.12 12.83 7.44
C SER A 179 -7.15 14.24 8.00
N ARG A 180 -7.67 15.18 7.23
CA ARG A 180 -8.06 16.50 7.71
C ARG A 180 -9.58 16.59 7.69
N ARG A 181 -10.17 17.37 8.59
CA ARG A 181 -11.64 17.52 8.66
C ARG A 181 -12.22 18.05 7.36
N ASP A 182 -11.53 18.95 6.68
CA ASP A 182 -11.92 19.50 5.39
C ASP A 182 -11.64 18.56 4.20
N ARG A 183 -11.03 17.39 4.46
CA ARG A 183 -10.75 16.34 3.46
C ARG A 183 -11.43 15.02 3.78
N MET A 184 -12.42 15.02 4.67
CA MET A 184 -13.22 13.84 5.01
C MET A 184 -14.70 14.15 4.89
N LEU A 185 -15.37 13.45 3.98
CA LEU A 185 -16.82 13.36 3.95
C LEU A 185 -17.26 12.28 4.94
N ALA A 186 -17.75 12.70 6.10
CA ALA A 186 -18.25 11.84 7.17
C ALA A 186 -19.71 11.41 6.90
N ASP A 187 -19.91 10.66 5.81
CA ASP A 187 -21.23 10.14 5.40
C ASP A 187 -21.67 8.88 6.16
N GLU A 188 -20.76 8.28 6.93
CA GLU A 188 -21.01 7.16 7.84
C GLU A 188 -20.09 7.24 9.06
N GLU A 189 -20.41 6.47 10.10
CA GLU A 189 -19.50 6.21 11.23
C GLU A 189 -18.34 5.27 10.82
N PRO A 190 -17.12 5.46 11.34
CA PRO A 190 -15.99 4.59 11.04
C PRO A 190 -16.20 3.17 11.61
N ARG A 191 -16.03 2.14 10.77
CA ARG A 191 -16.22 0.73 11.13
C ARG A 191 -14.95 -0.07 10.88
N GLY A 192 -14.29 -0.44 11.98
CA GLY A 192 -13.01 -1.14 11.90
C GLY A 192 -11.93 -0.26 11.27
N ILE A 193 -11.94 1.04 11.53
CA ILE A 193 -10.91 1.99 11.10
C ILE A 193 -10.50 2.80 12.33
N LYS A 194 -9.21 3.00 12.52
CA LYS A 194 -8.68 3.99 13.46
C LYS A 194 -8.49 5.30 12.70
N LEU A 195 -9.41 6.25 12.92
CA LEU A 195 -9.40 7.55 12.23
C LEU A 195 -8.74 8.62 13.11
N PHE A 196 -7.76 9.31 12.54
CA PHE A 196 -7.06 10.42 13.17
C PHE A 196 -7.19 11.67 12.30
N TYR A 197 -7.44 12.82 12.92
CA TYR A 197 -7.50 14.10 12.25
C TYR A 197 -6.27 14.94 12.57
N HIS A 198 -5.53 15.32 11.53
CA HIS A 198 -4.48 16.33 11.62
C HIS A 198 -5.05 17.71 11.30
N GLN A 199 -4.51 18.71 11.96
CA GLN A 199 -4.62 20.10 11.57
C GLN A 199 -3.75 20.38 10.34
N PRO A 200 -4.15 21.34 9.48
CA PRO A 200 -3.27 21.84 8.44
C PRO A 200 -1.94 22.33 9.02
N ASP A 201 -0.84 22.01 8.35
CA ASP A 201 0.50 22.47 8.70
C ASP A 201 1.12 23.30 7.55
N SER A 202 2.33 23.83 7.74
CA SER A 202 3.01 24.67 6.75
C SER A 202 3.96 23.94 5.80
N SER A 203 4.13 22.62 5.96
CA SER A 203 4.96 21.81 5.07
C SER A 203 4.31 21.71 3.68
N ARG A 204 5.09 21.35 2.67
CA ARG A 204 4.54 21.16 1.33
C ARG A 204 3.88 19.79 1.23
N TRP A 205 4.63 18.76 1.61
CA TRP A 205 4.19 17.37 1.50
C TRP A 205 4.65 16.50 2.67
N GLU A 206 5.59 16.99 3.47
CA GLU A 206 6.26 16.26 4.53
C GLU A 206 5.29 15.90 5.67
N GLY A 207 4.42 16.85 6.04
CA GLY A 207 3.51 16.76 7.18
C GLY A 207 4.12 17.23 8.49
N ASP A 208 3.27 17.53 9.48
CA ASP A 208 3.71 17.87 10.84
C ASP A 208 4.20 16.64 11.62
N ASN A 209 5.48 16.64 11.98
CA ASN A 209 6.10 15.50 12.66
C ASN A 209 5.49 15.20 14.03
N ALA A 210 5.04 16.22 14.79
CA ALA A 210 4.47 15.99 16.12
C ALA A 210 3.10 15.30 16.03
N GLN A 211 2.24 15.74 15.11
CA GLN A 211 0.94 15.13 14.86
C GLN A 211 1.09 13.68 14.33
N TRP A 212 2.09 13.44 13.47
CA TRP A 212 2.41 12.09 13.00
C TRP A 212 2.94 11.20 14.12
N ALA A 213 3.83 11.69 14.99
CA ALA A 213 4.31 10.95 16.15
C ALA A 213 3.17 10.57 17.12
N GLU A 214 2.26 11.50 17.42
CA GLU A 214 1.09 11.24 18.26
C GLU A 214 0.17 10.17 17.63
N THR A 215 -0.12 10.32 16.34
CA THR A 215 -0.96 9.39 15.59
C THR A 215 -0.36 7.99 15.55
N LEU A 216 0.93 7.88 15.22
CA LEU A 216 1.62 6.58 15.15
C LEU A 216 1.75 5.94 16.53
N THR A 217 1.96 6.72 17.58
CA THR A 217 1.92 6.22 18.96
C THR A 217 0.55 5.61 19.26
N ALA A 218 -0.53 6.40 19.13
CA ALA A 218 -1.88 5.94 19.46
C ALA A 218 -2.35 4.77 18.58
N ALA A 219 -2.01 4.78 17.28
CA ALA A 219 -2.45 3.76 16.35
C ALA A 219 -1.69 2.44 16.49
N CYS A 220 -0.40 2.49 16.80
CA CYS A 220 0.49 1.32 16.73
C CYS A 220 0.79 0.69 18.09
N SER A 221 0.48 1.35 19.21
CA SER A 221 0.50 0.70 20.51
C SER A 221 -0.32 -0.61 20.50
N PRO A 222 0.13 -1.67 21.21
CA PRO A 222 -0.68 -2.86 21.41
C PRO A 222 -2.01 -2.46 22.01
N ALA A 223 -3.12 -2.93 21.43
CA ALA A 223 -4.37 -2.90 22.16
C ALA A 223 -4.15 -3.73 23.44
N LEU A 224 -4.54 -3.21 24.60
CA LEU A 224 -4.65 -4.02 25.81
C LEU A 224 -5.50 -5.24 25.44
N ALA A 225 -4.91 -6.43 25.44
CA ALA A 225 -5.57 -7.63 24.96
C ALA A 225 -6.85 -7.85 25.79
N ILE A 226 -8.01 -7.71 25.16
CA ILE A 226 -9.21 -8.39 25.65
C ILE A 226 -9.05 -9.83 25.15
N PRO A 227 -8.88 -10.82 26.04
CA PRO A 227 -8.54 -12.18 25.64
C PRO A 227 -9.68 -12.79 24.82
N THR A 228 -9.49 -12.88 23.50
CA THR A 228 -10.38 -13.63 22.61
C THR A 228 -9.77 -14.99 22.30
N LYS A 229 -10.39 -16.05 22.83
CA LYS A 229 -10.15 -17.43 22.40
C LYS A 229 -10.34 -17.51 20.89
N THR A 230 -9.28 -17.82 20.16
CA THR A 230 -9.35 -17.97 18.71
C THR A 230 -8.96 -19.39 18.35
N GLU A 231 -9.95 -20.18 17.94
CA GLU A 231 -9.75 -21.43 17.20
C GLU A 231 -9.38 -21.06 15.75
N HIS A 232 -8.22 -21.51 15.29
CA HIS A 232 -7.74 -21.28 13.93
C HIS A 232 -8.37 -22.29 12.96
N LEU A 233 -8.97 -21.81 11.87
CA LEU A 233 -9.29 -22.62 10.70
C LEU A 233 -8.89 -21.90 9.40
N PHE A 234 -8.18 -22.68 8.57
CA PHE A 234 -7.87 -22.57 7.13
C PHE A 234 -6.55 -21.92 6.65
N PRO A 235 -5.77 -22.64 5.81
CA PRO A 235 -4.74 -22.08 4.94
C PRO A 235 -5.31 -21.74 3.55
N VAL A 236 -4.86 -20.63 2.96
CA VAL A 236 -5.09 -20.30 1.54
C VAL A 236 -3.96 -20.91 0.71
N ALA A 237 -4.32 -21.70 -0.31
CA ALA A 237 -3.39 -22.27 -1.27
C ALA A 237 -2.87 -21.20 -2.24
N LEU A 238 -1.54 -21.07 -2.34
CA LEU A 238 -0.87 -20.40 -3.44
C LEU A 238 -0.71 -21.41 -4.57
N ASN A 239 -1.50 -21.28 -5.64
CA ASN A 239 -1.31 -22.06 -6.86
C ASN A 239 -0.01 -21.63 -7.55
N ASN A 240 1.03 -22.45 -7.41
CA ASN A 240 2.20 -22.45 -8.29
C ASN A 240 1.95 -23.51 -9.37
N GLU A 241 1.47 -23.12 -10.55
CA GLU A 241 1.62 -23.97 -11.73
C GLU A 241 2.97 -23.68 -12.38
N ARG A 242 3.94 -24.56 -12.09
CA ARG A 242 5.08 -24.81 -12.98
C ARG A 242 4.61 -25.75 -14.07
N SER A 243 4.65 -25.29 -15.31
CA SER A 243 4.60 -26.15 -16.49
C SER A 243 6.00 -26.70 -16.75
N ASP A 244 6.22 -27.98 -16.46
CA ASP A 244 7.36 -28.73 -17.01
C ASP A 244 6.81 -29.78 -17.98
N LEU A 245 7.29 -29.68 -19.23
CA LEU A 245 7.19 -30.70 -20.27
C LEU A 245 7.92 -31.96 -19.83
N GLU A 246 7.36 -33.14 -20.08
CA GLU A 246 8.17 -34.28 -20.55
C GLU A 246 7.41 -35.17 -21.54
N ALA A 247 8.17 -35.61 -22.52
CA ALA A 247 7.80 -36.42 -23.66
C ALA A 247 7.62 -37.89 -23.30
N SER A 248 6.72 -38.58 -23.99
CA SER A 248 6.69 -40.03 -24.06
C SER A 248 6.21 -40.46 -25.43
N GLY A 249 7.13 -41.00 -26.22
CA GLY A 249 6.82 -41.68 -27.46
C GLY A 249 6.32 -43.10 -27.19
N ALA A 250 5.41 -43.57 -28.04
CA ALA A 250 5.22 -45.00 -28.30
C ALA A 250 4.60 -45.19 -29.68
N VAL A 251 5.35 -45.87 -30.55
CA VAL A 251 4.89 -46.55 -31.77
C VAL A 251 4.12 -47.82 -31.34
N PRO A 252 3.05 -48.22 -32.04
CA PRO A 252 3.17 -49.44 -32.86
C PRO A 252 2.41 -49.40 -34.22
N VAL A 253 3.12 -49.88 -35.24
CA VAL A 253 2.65 -50.59 -36.46
C VAL A 253 2.02 -51.95 -36.02
N PRO A 254 1.17 -52.73 -36.75
CA PRO A 254 0.78 -52.70 -38.18
C PRO A 254 -0.74 -52.86 -38.50
N ALA A 255 -1.11 -52.51 -39.73
CA ALA A 255 -1.64 -53.44 -40.76
C ALA A 255 -1.61 -52.73 -42.12
#